data_AF-A0A6P4ARC2-F1
#
_entry.id   AF-A0A6P4ARC2-F1
#
_cell.length_a   1.000
_cell.length_b   1.000
_cell.length_c   1.000
_cell.angle_alpha   90.00
_cell.angle_beta   90.00
_cell.angle_gamma   90.00
#
_symmetry.space_group_name_H-M   'P 1'
#
loop_
_entity.id
_entity.type
_entity.pdbx_description
1 polymer ?
#
loop_
_entity_poly.entity_id
_entity_poly.type
_entity_poly.pdbx_seq_one_letter_code
_entity_poly.pdbx_strand_id
1 'polypeptide(L)'
;MSKLFKGLVERIRAQPLNIPGSAYHHACQCRKKLEEIFRVELEKKKKQGVTNDLTDGLMQMKDDEGNSLGDVVSLVVAGYKSTSLVQIWAVHFLAKYPEVLKKLQEENMGISKNKTGDFITYDDVSK
;
A
#
# COMPACT_ATOMS: atom_id res chain seq x y z
N MET A 1 9.36 1.89 9.65
CA MET A 1 8.74 1.30 8.45
C MET A 1 9.27 1.86 7.13
N SER A 2 9.18 3.16 6.82
CA SER A 2 9.63 3.73 5.53
C SER A 2 11.07 3.35 5.11
N LYS A 3 12.06 3.41 6.02
CA LYS A 3 13.45 2.98 5.73
C LYS A 3 13.55 1.50 5.32
N LEU A 4 12.73 0.62 5.91
CA LEU A 4 12.70 -0.81 5.57
C LEU A 4 12.08 -1.04 4.19
N PHE A 5 11.00 -0.32 3.87
CA PHE A 5 10.39 -0.37 2.55
C PHE A 5 11.34 0.14 1.47
N LYS A 6 12.03 1.26 1.72
CA LYS A 6 13.07 1.76 0.81
C LYS A 6 14.16 0.70 0.58
N GLY A 7 14.70 0.12 1.65
CA GLY A 7 15.74 -0.92 1.55
C GLY A 7 15.28 -2.17 0.80
N LEU A 8 14.01 -2.55 0.90
CA LEU A 8 13.47 -3.68 0.15
C LEU A 8 13.29 -3.35 -1.35
N VAL A 9 12.83 -2.15 -1.68
CA VAL A 9 12.65 -1.69 -3.07
C VAL A 9 13.99 -1.59 -3.81
N GLU A 10 15.08 -1.24 -3.11
CA GLU A 10 16.42 -1.18 -3.70
C GLU A 10 16.87 -2.53 -4.30
N ARG A 11 16.29 -3.65 -3.85
CA ARG A 11 16.51 -5.00 -4.43
C ARG A 11 16.17 -5.08 -5.91
N ILE A 12 15.16 -4.35 -6.37
CA ILE A 12 14.58 -4.52 -7.73
C ILE A 12 15.64 -4.36 -8.82
N ARG A 13 16.66 -3.52 -8.57
CA ARG A 13 17.75 -3.25 -9.51
C ARG A 13 19.09 -3.83 -9.05
N ALA A 14 19.11 -4.62 -7.97
CA ALA A 14 20.33 -5.16 -7.41
C ALA A 14 20.67 -6.52 -8.05
N GLN A 15 21.96 -6.78 -8.25
CA GLN A 15 22.43 -8.11 -8.60
C GLN A 15 22.09 -9.09 -7.46
N PRO A 16 21.61 -10.32 -7.74
CA PRO A 16 21.13 -11.26 -6.72
C PRO A 16 22.27 -11.95 -5.96
N LEU A 17 23.21 -11.16 -5.42
CA LEU A 17 24.37 -11.62 -4.65
C LEU A 17 24.17 -11.29 -3.17
N ASN A 18 24.02 -12.31 -2.34
CA ASN A 18 23.81 -12.15 -0.90
C ASN A 18 25.11 -12.00 -0.11
N ILE A 19 25.87 -10.94 -0.41
CA ILE A 19 27.15 -10.63 0.24
C ILE A 19 26.98 -9.42 1.17
N PRO A 20 27.55 -9.44 2.41
CA PRO A 20 27.49 -8.29 3.31
C PRO A 20 27.91 -6.98 2.63
N GLY A 21 27.13 -5.92 2.83
CA GLY A 21 27.33 -4.62 2.19
C GLY A 21 26.64 -4.44 0.83
N SER A 22 26.19 -5.51 0.17
CA SER A 22 25.42 -5.41 -1.08
C SER A 22 23.98 -4.92 -0.84
N ALA A 23 23.39 -4.28 -1.85
CA ALA A 23 21.98 -3.88 -1.83
C ALA A 23 21.03 -5.08 -1.69
N TYR A 24 21.36 -6.22 -2.31
CA TYR A 24 20.57 -7.44 -2.19
C TYR A 24 20.61 -7.99 -0.75
N HIS A 25 21.79 -8.04 -0.12
CA HIS A 25 21.91 -8.44 1.28
C HIS A 25 21.13 -7.52 2.20
N HIS A 26 21.25 -6.20 2.04
CA HIS A 26 20.49 -5.22 2.81
C HIS A 26 18.98 -5.43 2.65
N ALA A 27 18.49 -5.64 1.43
CA ALA A 27 17.09 -5.92 1.17
C ALA A 27 16.59 -7.20 1.85
N CYS A 28 17.39 -8.27 1.86
CA CYS A 28 17.07 -9.49 2.61
C CYS A 28 16.93 -9.21 4.12
N GLN A 29 17.80 -8.39 4.71
CA GLN A 29 17.69 -8.00 6.12
C GLN A 29 16.44 -7.12 6.37
N CYS A 30 16.13 -6.19 5.48
CA CYS A 30 14.92 -5.38 5.55
C CYS A 30 13.66 -6.25 5.50
N ARG A 31 13.63 -7.25 4.61
CA ARG A 31 12.52 -8.20 4.49
C ARG A 31 12.30 -8.98 5.79
N LYS A 32 13.35 -9.57 6.36
CA LYS A 32 13.25 -10.30 7.66
C LYS A 32 12.68 -9.43 8.78
N LYS A 33 13.11 -8.16 8.86
CA LYS A 33 12.59 -7.21 9.85
C LYS A 33 11.12 -6.87 9.61
N LEU A 34 10.72 -6.70 8.35
CA LEU A 34 9.32 -6.45 8.00
C LEU A 34 8.45 -7.67 8.32
N GLU A 35 8.85 -8.87 7.90
CA GLU A 35 8.16 -10.13 8.20
C GLU A 35 7.92 -10.27 9.71
N GLU A 36 8.90 -9.97 10.56
CA GLU A 36 8.74 -10.03 12.02
C GLU A 36 7.75 -8.97 12.54
N ILE A 37 7.80 -7.72 12.04
CA ILE A 37 6.85 -6.66 12.43
C ILE A 37 5.42 -7.07 12.06
N PHE A 38 5.21 -7.54 10.84
CA PHE A 38 3.90 -7.99 10.37
C PHE A 38 3.42 -9.21 11.17
N ARG A 39 4.31 -10.17 11.44
CA ARG A 39 3.98 -11.33 12.28
C ARG A 39 3.48 -10.90 13.67
N VAL A 40 4.20 -10.02 14.36
CA VAL A 40 3.80 -9.54 15.69
C VAL A 40 2.45 -8.84 15.63
N GLU A 41 2.20 -8.03 14.61
CA GLU A 41 0.94 -7.30 14.46
C GLU A 41 -0.24 -8.25 14.15
N LEU A 42 -0.03 -9.23 13.28
CA LEU A 42 -1.04 -10.24 12.94
C LEU A 42 -1.38 -11.13 14.15
N GLU A 43 -0.38 -11.54 14.93
CA GLU A 43 -0.61 -12.34 16.15
C GLU A 43 -1.34 -11.55 17.24
N LYS A 44 -1.11 -10.23 17.34
CA LYS A 44 -1.90 -9.36 18.22
C LYS A 44 -3.36 -9.30 17.78
N LYS A 45 -3.61 -9.15 16.48
CA LYS A 45 -4.98 -9.11 15.93
C LYS A 45 -5.74 -10.41 16.18
N LYS A 46 -5.12 -11.57 15.92
CA LYS A 46 -5.73 -12.89 16.20
C LYS A 46 -6.21 -13.02 17.65
N LYS A 47 -5.48 -12.46 18.61
CA LYS A 47 -5.85 -12.48 20.03
C LYS A 47 -7.00 -11.53 20.39
N GLN A 48 -7.24 -10.51 19.57
CA GLN A 48 -8.35 -9.55 19.73
C GLN A 48 -9.65 -10.04 19.08
N GLY A 49 -9.64 -11.17 18.38
CA GLY A 49 -10.77 -11.74 17.64
C GLY A 49 -10.65 -11.51 16.12
N VAL A 50 -11.55 -12.14 15.35
CA VAL A 50 -11.58 -11.97 13.89
C VAL A 50 -12.00 -10.54 13.55
N THR A 51 -11.18 -9.84 12.78
CA THR A 51 -11.46 -8.50 12.27
C THR A 51 -11.80 -8.63 10.79
N ASN A 52 -13.00 -8.25 10.34
CA ASN A 52 -13.33 -8.32 8.90
C ASN A 52 -12.64 -7.20 8.10
N ASP A 53 -11.30 -7.15 8.17
CA ASP A 53 -10.45 -6.09 7.66
C ASP A 53 -9.48 -6.60 6.58
N LEU A 54 -8.75 -5.67 5.97
CA LEU A 54 -7.81 -5.97 4.89
C LEU A 54 -6.78 -7.03 5.28
N THR A 55 -6.29 -7.04 6.53
CA THR A 55 -5.27 -8.01 6.95
C THR A 55 -5.81 -9.42 7.03
N ASP A 56 -7.05 -9.60 7.49
CA ASP A 56 -7.70 -10.91 7.51
C ASP A 56 -8.07 -11.38 6.11
N GLY A 57 -8.52 -10.47 5.23
CA GLY A 57 -8.73 -10.77 3.82
C GLY A 57 -7.44 -11.24 3.13
N LEU A 58 -6.33 -10.54 3.33
CA LEU A 58 -5.03 -10.91 2.75
C LEU A 58 -4.48 -12.22 3.30
N MET A 59 -4.68 -12.52 4.59
CA MET A 59 -4.29 -13.82 5.16
C MET A 59 -5.12 -14.99 4.61
N GLN A 60 -6.37 -14.74 4.23
CA GLN A 60 -7.29 -15.75 3.70
C GLN A 60 -7.13 -15.96 2.19
N MET A 61 -6.53 -15.02 1.46
CA MET A 61 -6.27 -15.17 0.03
C MET A 61 -5.30 -16.32 -0.21
N LYS A 62 -5.72 -17.23 -1.10
CA LYS A 62 -4.93 -18.33 -1.62
C LYS A 62 -4.94 -18.27 -3.14
N ASP A 63 -3.86 -18.69 -3.77
CA ASP A 63 -3.83 -18.92 -5.22
C ASP A 63 -4.61 -20.19 -5.58
N ASP A 64 -4.74 -20.46 -6.88
CA ASP A 64 -5.46 -21.62 -7.41
C ASP A 64 -4.84 -22.95 -6.95
N GLU A 65 -3.59 -22.93 -6.47
CA GLU A 65 -2.86 -24.06 -5.91
C GLU A 65 -3.03 -24.19 -4.38
N GLY A 66 -3.79 -23.28 -3.75
CA GLY A 66 -4.06 -23.27 -2.33
C GLY A 66 -2.92 -22.71 -1.47
N ASN A 67 -1.86 -22.19 -2.09
CA ASN A 67 -0.80 -21.48 -1.38
C ASN A 67 -1.32 -20.11 -0.98
N SER A 68 -0.98 -19.63 0.22
CA SER A 68 -1.30 -18.25 0.60
C SER A 68 -0.76 -17.30 -0.47
N LEU A 69 -1.63 -16.42 -0.98
CA LEU A 69 -1.41 -15.57 -2.13
C LEU A 69 -0.39 -14.46 -1.80
N GLY A 70 0.87 -14.85 -1.67
CA GLY A 70 2.01 -13.97 -1.47
C GLY A 70 2.03 -13.24 -0.13
N ASP A 71 3.08 -13.49 0.64
CA ASP A 71 3.71 -12.59 1.62
C ASP A 71 3.08 -11.18 1.72
N VAL A 72 2.25 -10.94 2.74
CA VAL A 72 1.60 -9.64 3.04
C VAL A 72 2.59 -8.47 2.93
N VAL A 73 3.86 -8.71 3.30
CA VAL A 73 4.93 -7.73 3.16
C VAL A 73 5.10 -7.30 1.70
N SER A 74 5.12 -8.24 0.77
CA SER A 74 5.30 -7.99 -0.66
C SER A 74 4.15 -7.15 -1.25
N LEU A 75 2.90 -7.42 -0.87
CA LEU A 75 1.75 -6.61 -1.34
C LEU A 75 1.80 -5.18 -0.79
N VAL A 76 2.05 -5.02 0.52
CA VAL A 76 2.14 -3.68 1.14
C VAL A 76 3.29 -2.88 0.54
N VAL A 77 4.42 -3.54 0.25
CA VAL A 77 5.57 -2.90 -0.41
C VAL A 77 5.25 -2.49 -1.84
N ALA A 78 4.53 -3.32 -2.59
CA ALA A 78 4.14 -3.04 -3.96
C ALA A 78 3.27 -1.77 -4.06
N GLY A 79 2.34 -1.59 -3.12
CA GLY A 79 1.50 -0.39 -3.04
C GLY A 79 2.22 0.86 -2.51
N TYR A 80 3.34 0.73 -1.79
CA TYR A 80 4.00 1.87 -1.16
C TYR A 80 4.60 2.83 -2.18
N LYS A 81 5.50 2.36 -3.05
CA LYS A 81 6.26 3.25 -3.95
C LYS A 81 5.42 3.75 -5.12
N SER A 82 4.58 2.89 -5.70
CA SER A 82 3.74 3.20 -6.85
C SER A 82 2.70 4.27 -6.50
N THR A 83 1.88 4.04 -5.47
CA THR A 83 0.84 4.98 -5.03
C THR A 83 1.43 6.29 -4.55
N SER A 84 2.52 6.28 -3.78
CA SER A 84 3.19 7.51 -3.35
C SER A 84 3.67 8.34 -4.54
N LEU A 85 4.22 7.69 -5.58
CA LEU A 85 4.68 8.37 -6.78
C LEU A 85 3.51 8.98 -7.55
N VAL A 86 2.41 8.23 -7.72
CA VAL A 86 1.19 8.73 -8.40
C VAL A 86 0.61 9.92 -7.64
N GLN A 87 0.52 9.87 -6.31
CA GLN A 87 0.03 10.98 -5.49
C GLN A 87 0.87 12.25 -5.66
N ILE A 88 2.20 12.11 -5.66
CA ILE A 88 3.12 13.25 -5.87
C ILE A 88 2.88 13.88 -7.25
N TRP A 89 2.81 13.06 -8.31
CA TRP A 89 2.56 13.56 -9.66
C TRP A 89 1.17 14.18 -9.81
N ALA A 90 0.15 13.58 -9.21
CA ALA A 90 -1.20 14.12 -9.21
C ALA A 90 -1.22 15.54 -8.61
N VAL A 91 -0.63 15.72 -7.42
CA VAL A 91 -0.53 17.04 -6.78
C VAL A 91 0.28 18.02 -7.64
N HIS A 92 1.41 17.57 -8.21
CA HIS A 92 2.23 18.40 -9.08
C HIS A 92 1.46 18.91 -10.30
N PHE A 93 0.71 18.03 -10.98
CA PHE A 93 -0.05 18.41 -12.16
C PHE A 93 -1.27 19.27 -11.83
N LEU A 94 -1.95 19.01 -10.70
CA LEU A 94 -3.04 19.88 -10.23
C LEU A 94 -2.54 21.29 -9.90
N ALA A 95 -1.35 21.42 -9.31
CA ALA A 95 -0.74 22.73 -9.05
C ALA A 95 -0.31 23.45 -10.34
N LYS A 96 0.10 22.70 -11.37
CA LYS A 96 0.54 23.25 -12.66
C LYS A 96 -0.61 23.67 -13.57
N TYR A 97 -1.78 23.05 -13.45
CA TYR A 97 -2.94 23.25 -14.30
C TYR A 97 -4.18 23.65 -13.47
N PRO A 98 -4.30 24.94 -13.07
CA PRO A 98 -5.38 25.42 -12.20
C PRO A 98 -6.79 25.19 -12.78
N GLU A 99 -6.94 25.16 -14.10
CA GLU A 99 -8.18 24.86 -14.79
C GLU A 99 -8.65 23.42 -14.54
N VAL A 100 -7.72 22.46 -14.47
CA VAL A 100 -8.00 21.06 -14.14
C VAL A 100 -8.36 20.95 -12.66
N LEU A 101 -7.62 21.64 -11.79
CA LEU A 101 -7.94 21.69 -10.36
C LEU A 101 -9.33 22.27 -10.10
N LYS A 102 -9.69 23.36 -10.80
CA LYS A 102 -11.02 23.97 -10.68
C LYS A 102 -12.12 22.99 -11.09
N LYS A 103 -11.95 22.28 -12.21
CA LYS A 103 -12.90 21.25 -12.65
C LYS A 103 -13.05 20.13 -11.62
N LEU A 104 -11.93 19.64 -11.06
CA LEU A 104 -11.93 18.63 -10.01
C LEU A 104 -12.67 19.10 -8.73
N GLN A 105 -12.49 20.37 -8.35
CA GLN A 105 -13.21 20.97 -7.23
C GLN A 105 -14.72 21.07 -7.49
N GLU A 106 -15.11 21.48 -8.70
CA GLU A 106 -16.52 21.54 -9.11
C GLU A 106 -17.19 20.15 -9.04
N GLU A 107 -16.50 19.12 -9.53
CA GLU A 107 -16.95 17.72 -9.44
C GLU A 107 -17.11 17.25 -7.98
N ASN A 108 -16.08 17.44 -7.15
CA ASN A 108 -16.13 17.06 -5.73
C ASN A 108 -17.20 17.82 -4.94
N MET A 109 -17.43 19.11 -5.24
CA MET A 109 -18.53 19.87 -4.64
C MET A 109 -19.89 19.35 -5.09
N GLY A 110 -20.02 18.91 -6.34
CA GLY A 110 -21.22 18.25 -6.86
C GLY A 110 -21.54 16.95 -6.10
N ILE A 111 -20.53 16.11 -5.88
CA ILE A 111 -20.65 14.89 -5.08
C ILE A 111 -21.05 15.23 -3.64
N SER A 112 -20.36 16.17 -3.00
CA SER A 112 -20.63 16.56 -1.62
C SER A 112 -22.05 17.09 -1.38
N LYS A 113 -22.67 17.73 -2.38
CA LYS A 113 -24.06 18.21 -2.29
C LYS A 113 -25.09 17.09 -2.35
N ASN A 114 -24.77 15.99 -3.04
CA ASN A 114 -25.68 14.85 -3.26
C ASN A 114 -25.47 13.73 -2.25
N LYS A 115 -24.54 13.89 -1.32
CA LYS A 115 -24.16 12.88 -0.35
C LYS A 115 -25.09 12.91 0.86
N THR A 116 -25.47 11.73 1.33
CA THR A 116 -26.27 11.55 2.55
C THR A 116 -25.36 11.03 3.66
N GLY A 117 -24.80 11.95 4.47
CA GLY A 117 -23.96 11.62 5.63
C GLY A 117 -22.51 12.10 5.52
N ASP A 118 -21.74 11.84 6.57
CA ASP A 118 -20.41 12.44 6.75
C ASP A 118 -19.27 11.68 6.06
N PHE A 119 -19.42 10.38 5.78
CA PHE A 119 -18.35 9.52 5.21
C PHE A 119 -18.54 9.26 3.72
N ILE A 120 -17.45 9.34 2.94
CA ILE A 120 -17.46 9.01 1.50
C ILE A 120 -17.80 7.52 1.33
N THR A 121 -18.74 7.23 0.44
CA THR A 121 -19.20 5.88 0.11
C THR A 121 -18.74 5.45 -1.28
N TYR A 122 -18.93 4.17 -1.62
CA TYR A 122 -18.60 3.67 -2.95
C TYR A 122 -19.40 4.36 -4.08
N ASP A 123 -20.67 4.69 -3.82
CA ASP A 123 -21.54 5.37 -4.77
C ASP A 123 -21.09 6.82 -5.04
N ASP A 124 -20.33 7.42 -4.13
CA ASP A 124 -19.75 8.75 -4.32
C ASP A 124 -18.54 8.73 -5.28
N VAL A 125 -17.81 7.61 -5.33
CA VAL A 125 -16.60 7.44 -6.16
C VAL A 125 -16.93 6.90 -7.55
N SER A 126 -18.07 6.22 -7.70
CA SER A 126 -18.44 5.49 -8.92
C SER A 126 -19.25 6.32 -9.93
N LYS A 127 -19.43 7.61 -9.67
CA LYS A 127 -20.18 8.57 -10.52
C LYS A 127 -19.24 9.27 -11.49
#